data_AF-A0A661LCU5-F1
#
_entry.id   AF-A0A661LCU5-F1
#
_cell.length_a   1.000
_cell.length_b   1.000
_cell.length_c   1.000
_cell.angle_alpha   90.00
_cell.angle_beta   90.00
_cell.angle_gamma   90.00
#
_symmetry.space_group_name_H-M   'P 1'
#
loop_
_entity.id
_entity.type
_entity.pdbx_description
1 polymer ?
#
loop_
_entity_poly.entity_id
_entity_poly.type
_entity_poly.pdbx_seq_one_letter_code
_entity_poly.pdbx_strand_id
1 'polypeptide(L)'
;MARDRVVPMNPDVARSYNWLISFLDTREWESRKSRIETYLNNVLDAKVTRENATDLKPVAIYDDKIAWYLYLAETYLYHPNKYEPIQGARVVPIFKRIGIDLDIIQSITGINTRVRDLLFPNKINADSGLFELLAALLWARNGWKVNFIKEDPTRKTPDFKAILKDEEWYIECKRLAKSLQYSLREREKWLSMWRPLAVPCLFNPWSRNKILGWVHYLKKLEE
;
A
#
# COMPACT_ATOMS: atom_id res chain seq x y z
N MET A 1 -13.22 -26.11 13.91
CA MET A 1 -12.90 -25.43 15.18
C MET A 1 -13.61 -24.10 15.19
N ALA A 2 -14.53 -23.90 16.15
CA ALA A 2 -15.28 -22.67 16.29
C ALA A 2 -14.32 -21.52 16.60
N ARG A 3 -14.27 -20.50 15.74
CA ARG A 3 -13.54 -19.26 16.01
C ARG A 3 -14.28 -18.57 17.16
N ASP A 4 -13.66 -18.51 18.33
CA ASP A 4 -14.12 -17.65 19.43
C ASP A 4 -14.38 -16.25 18.87
N ARG A 5 -15.58 -15.71 19.13
CA ARG A 5 -16.00 -14.40 18.63
C ARG A 5 -15.26 -13.31 19.38
N VAL A 6 -14.00 -13.08 19.02
CA VAL A 6 -13.32 -11.82 19.30
C VAL A 6 -14.12 -10.75 18.56
N VAL A 7 -14.81 -9.88 19.31
CA VAL A 7 -15.47 -8.71 18.72
C VAL A 7 -14.36 -7.91 18.04
N PRO A 8 -14.42 -7.73 16.70
CA PRO A 8 -13.35 -7.04 16.01
C PRO A 8 -13.25 -5.62 16.55
N MET A 9 -12.02 -5.19 16.86
CA MET A 9 -11.72 -3.87 17.42
C MET A 9 -12.30 -2.70 16.59
N ASN A 10 -12.63 -2.96 15.33
CA ASN A 10 -13.31 -2.04 14.44
C ASN A 10 -14.31 -2.81 13.54
N PRO A 11 -15.61 -2.80 13.85
CA PRO A 11 -16.60 -3.60 13.12
C PRO A 11 -16.74 -3.18 11.66
N ASP A 12 -16.57 -1.89 11.34
CA ASP A 12 -16.63 -1.40 9.95
C ASP A 12 -15.49 -1.98 9.11
N VAL A 13 -14.26 -1.97 9.65
CA VAL A 13 -13.09 -2.56 8.96
C VAL A 13 -13.29 -4.07 8.80
N ALA A 14 -13.87 -4.75 9.79
CA ALA A 14 -14.19 -6.17 9.68
C ALA A 14 -15.25 -6.44 8.60
N ARG A 15 -16.29 -5.61 8.48
CA ARG A 15 -17.33 -5.73 7.44
C ARG A 15 -16.71 -5.68 6.04
N SER A 16 -15.90 -4.67 5.74
CA SER A 16 -15.28 -4.54 4.41
C SER A 16 -14.22 -5.61 4.15
N TYR A 17 -13.41 -5.96 5.15
CA TYR A 17 -12.44 -7.05 5.05
C TYR A 17 -13.14 -8.39 4.74
N ASN A 18 -14.15 -8.76 5.52
CA ASN A 18 -14.89 -10.01 5.32
C ASN A 18 -15.58 -10.05 3.96
N TRP A 19 -16.14 -8.93 3.52
CA TRP A 19 -16.73 -8.84 2.19
C TRP A 19 -15.70 -9.06 1.09
N LEU A 20 -14.54 -8.40 1.12
CA LEU A 20 -13.49 -8.58 0.10
C LEU A 20 -12.92 -9.99 0.12
N ILE A 21 -12.66 -10.54 1.31
CA ILE A 21 -12.18 -11.92 1.47
C ILE A 21 -13.20 -12.94 0.96
N SER A 22 -14.51 -12.65 0.98
CA SER A 22 -15.52 -13.59 0.47
C SER A 22 -15.42 -13.89 -1.03
N PHE A 23 -14.65 -13.09 -1.79
CA PHE A 23 -14.37 -13.32 -3.20
C PHE A 23 -13.14 -14.22 -3.44
N LEU A 24 -12.35 -14.50 -2.39
CA LEU A 24 -11.15 -15.33 -2.47
C LEU A 24 -11.44 -16.71 -1.88
N ASP A 25 -10.87 -17.74 -2.51
CA ASP A 25 -10.84 -19.06 -1.90
C ASP A 25 -9.93 -19.06 -0.66
N THR A 26 -10.31 -19.78 0.40
CA THR A 26 -9.51 -19.81 1.63
C THR A 26 -8.06 -20.24 1.39
N ARG A 27 -7.84 -21.24 0.52
CA ARG A 27 -6.49 -21.71 0.18
C ARG A 27 -5.67 -20.63 -0.55
N GLU A 28 -6.33 -19.85 -1.41
CA GLU A 28 -5.67 -18.78 -2.12
C GLU A 28 -5.25 -17.65 -1.17
N TRP A 29 -6.13 -17.25 -0.26
CA TRP A 29 -5.80 -16.25 0.75
C TRP A 29 -4.64 -16.68 1.65
N GLU A 30 -4.69 -17.92 2.16
CA GLU A 30 -3.60 -18.46 2.98
C GLU A 30 -2.27 -18.56 2.22
N SER A 31 -2.31 -18.88 0.91
CA SER A 31 -1.12 -18.85 0.06
C SER A 31 -0.54 -17.44 -0.10
N ARG A 32 -1.38 -16.43 -0.37
CA ARG A 32 -0.97 -15.02 -0.46
C ARG A 32 -0.37 -14.53 0.86
N LYS A 33 -1.02 -14.83 1.98
CA LYS A 33 -0.56 -14.51 3.34
C LYS A 33 0.79 -15.15 3.67
N SER A 34 0.97 -16.43 3.35
CA SER A 34 2.24 -17.14 3.57
C SER A 34 3.41 -16.51 2.80
N ARG A 35 3.18 -16.06 1.56
CA ARG A 35 4.20 -15.31 0.80
C ARG A 35 4.57 -13.99 1.46
N ILE A 36 3.58 -13.27 1.98
CA ILE A 36 3.79 -12.01 2.72
C ILE A 36 4.63 -12.25 3.98
N GLU A 37 4.26 -13.23 4.81
CA GLU A 37 5.01 -13.52 6.04
C GLU A 37 6.42 -14.03 5.74
N THR A 38 6.61 -14.87 4.71
CA THR A 38 7.94 -15.31 4.26
C THR A 38 8.79 -14.12 3.82
N TYR A 39 8.23 -13.18 3.08
CA TYR A 39 8.93 -11.95 2.70
C TYR A 39 9.34 -11.13 3.92
N LEU A 40 8.42 -10.90 4.86
CA LEU A 40 8.68 -10.11 6.06
C LEU A 40 9.76 -10.75 6.94
N ASN A 41 9.72 -12.07 7.13
CA ASN A 41 10.74 -12.80 7.88
C ASN A 41 12.12 -12.61 7.24
N ASN A 42 12.24 -12.73 5.91
CA ASN A 42 13.52 -12.51 5.22
C ASN A 42 14.05 -11.07 5.32
N VAL A 43 13.15 -10.08 5.40
CA VAL A 43 13.50 -8.66 5.58
C VAL A 43 13.91 -8.37 7.03
N LEU A 44 13.25 -8.97 8.00
CA LEU A 44 13.50 -8.78 9.43
C LEU A 44 14.64 -9.67 9.97
N ASP A 45 15.01 -10.73 9.26
CA ASP A 45 16.10 -11.62 9.65
C ASP A 45 17.40 -10.84 9.84
N ALA A 46 17.94 -10.94 11.05
CA ALA A 46 19.18 -10.28 11.45
C ALA A 46 20.31 -10.66 10.48
N LYS A 47 20.79 -9.66 9.73
CA LYS A 47 21.96 -9.86 8.87
C LYS A 47 23.19 -9.89 9.77
N VAL A 48 23.77 -11.09 9.92
CA VAL A 48 24.85 -11.40 10.88
C VAL A 48 26.14 -10.63 10.60
N THR A 49 26.35 -10.21 9.35
CA THR A 49 27.56 -9.48 8.94
C THR A 49 27.20 -8.16 8.24
N ARG A 50 28.11 -7.19 8.33
CA ARG A 50 27.96 -5.87 7.68
C ARG A 50 27.90 -5.98 6.17
N GLU A 51 28.60 -6.94 5.58
CA GLU A 51 28.59 -7.23 4.14
C GLU A 51 27.20 -7.70 3.68
N ASN A 52 26.50 -8.44 4.54
CA ASN A 52 25.14 -8.95 4.28
C ASN A 52 24.03 -7.95 4.68
N ALA A 53 24.35 -6.89 5.42
CA ALA A 53 23.45 -5.81 5.83
C ALA A 53 23.39 -4.67 4.80
N THR A 54 23.53 -5.00 3.51
CA THR A 54 23.57 -4.03 2.41
C THR A 54 22.22 -3.87 1.71
N ASP A 55 21.27 -4.79 1.95
CA ASP A 55 19.99 -4.84 1.25
C ASP A 55 18.88 -4.16 2.08
N LEU A 56 18.70 -2.85 1.85
CA LEU A 56 17.64 -2.04 2.48
C LEU A 56 16.29 -2.29 1.78
N LYS A 57 15.73 -3.49 1.93
CA LYS A 57 14.43 -3.83 1.37
C LYS A 57 13.31 -3.09 2.11
N PRO A 58 12.30 -2.56 1.39
CA PRO A 58 11.15 -1.94 2.02
C PRO A 58 10.31 -3.00 2.75
N VAL A 59 9.70 -2.63 3.88
CA VAL A 59 8.70 -3.50 4.55
C VAL A 59 7.43 -3.65 3.69
N ALA A 60 7.14 -2.68 2.83
CA ALA A 60 5.98 -2.71 1.96
C ALA A 60 6.17 -3.69 0.78
N ILE A 61 5.14 -4.50 0.52
CA ILE A 61 5.08 -5.41 -0.62
C ILE A 61 4.37 -4.73 -1.79
N TYR A 62 5.02 -4.74 -2.95
CA TYR A 62 4.54 -4.06 -4.16
C TYR A 62 3.97 -5.00 -5.21
N ASP A 63 4.41 -6.26 -5.26
CA ASP A 63 4.02 -7.22 -6.30
C ASP A 63 2.53 -7.59 -6.20
N ASP A 64 2.06 -7.96 -5.00
CA ASP A 64 0.64 -8.18 -4.70
C ASP A 64 0.16 -7.15 -3.66
N LYS A 65 0.00 -5.91 -4.14
CA LYS A 65 -0.33 -4.77 -3.28
C LYS A 65 -1.70 -4.88 -2.61
N ILE A 66 -2.68 -5.50 -3.30
CA ILE A 66 -4.01 -5.68 -2.72
C ILE A 66 -3.98 -6.74 -1.61
N ALA A 67 -3.24 -7.84 -1.78
CA ALA A 67 -3.04 -8.80 -0.70
C ALA A 67 -2.31 -8.18 0.49
N TRP A 68 -1.33 -7.30 0.24
CA TRP A 68 -0.68 -6.54 1.31
C TRP A 68 -1.68 -5.68 2.09
N TYR A 69 -2.62 -5.01 1.41
CA TYR A 69 -3.66 -4.22 2.07
C TYR A 69 -4.65 -5.07 2.88
N LEU A 70 -5.06 -6.24 2.34
CA LEU A 70 -5.88 -7.19 3.07
C LEU A 70 -5.16 -7.75 4.30
N TYR A 71 -3.86 -8.01 4.20
CA TYR A 71 -3.04 -8.48 5.31
C TYR A 71 -2.92 -7.43 6.43
N LEU A 72 -2.73 -6.16 6.07
CA LEU A 72 -2.74 -5.06 7.03
C LEU A 72 -4.10 -4.91 7.73
N ALA A 73 -5.20 -5.08 7.00
CA ALA A 73 -6.55 -5.08 7.59
C ALA A 73 -6.77 -6.27 8.54
N GLU A 74 -6.34 -7.48 8.16
CA GLU A 74 -6.45 -8.67 9.00
C GLU A 74 -5.62 -8.54 10.29
N THR A 75 -4.36 -8.12 10.17
CA THR A 75 -3.47 -7.94 11.33
C THR A 75 -3.95 -6.80 12.23
N TYR A 76 -4.48 -5.71 11.68
CA TYR A 76 -5.14 -4.66 12.46
C TYR A 76 -6.33 -5.18 13.29
N LEU A 77 -7.12 -6.11 12.73
CA LEU A 77 -8.32 -6.65 13.38
C LEU A 77 -8.01 -7.75 14.40
N TYR A 78 -7.05 -8.64 14.10
CA TYR A 78 -6.90 -9.91 14.82
C TYR A 78 -5.49 -10.17 15.38
N HIS A 79 -4.47 -9.48 14.87
CA HIS A 79 -3.06 -9.72 15.22
C HIS A 79 -2.29 -8.41 15.43
N PRO A 80 -2.62 -7.62 16.47
CA PRO A 80 -2.03 -6.29 16.68
C PRO A 80 -0.51 -6.33 16.86
N ASN A 81 0.06 -7.46 17.31
CA ASN A 81 1.50 -7.68 17.43
C ASN A 81 2.22 -7.84 16.07
N LYS A 82 1.50 -8.16 14.99
CA LYS A 82 2.02 -8.27 13.62
C LYS A 82 1.71 -7.03 12.76
N TYR A 83 0.85 -6.14 13.25
CA TYR A 83 0.38 -4.98 12.50
C TYR A 83 1.49 -3.95 12.33
N GLU A 84 1.66 -3.45 11.10
CA GLU A 84 2.60 -2.36 10.80
C GLU A 84 1.82 -1.02 10.69
N PRO A 85 1.95 -0.11 11.67
CA PRO A 85 1.09 1.08 11.75
C PRO A 85 1.30 2.10 10.64
N ILE A 86 2.52 2.26 10.11
CA ILE A 86 2.86 3.32 9.15
C ILE A 86 2.22 3.04 7.78
N GLN A 87 2.30 1.78 7.34
CA GLN A 87 1.66 1.27 6.13
C GLN A 87 0.15 1.17 6.34
N GLY A 88 -0.29 0.66 7.48
CA GLY A 88 -1.70 0.49 7.81
C GLY A 88 -2.47 1.80 7.90
N ALA A 89 -1.86 2.90 8.35
CA ALA A 89 -2.49 4.23 8.41
C ALA A 89 -3.03 4.73 7.06
N ARG A 90 -2.49 4.23 5.93
CA ARG A 90 -2.96 4.59 4.57
C ARG A 90 -4.07 3.68 4.06
N VAL A 91 -4.26 2.52 4.67
CA VAL A 91 -5.14 1.44 4.20
C VAL A 91 -6.38 1.32 5.08
N VAL A 92 -6.21 1.27 6.40
CA VAL A 92 -7.30 1.04 7.36
C VAL A 92 -8.44 2.07 7.21
N PRO A 93 -8.19 3.38 7.00
CA PRO A 93 -9.27 4.34 6.77
C PRO A 93 -10.12 4.06 5.52
N ILE A 94 -9.51 3.53 4.46
CA ILE A 94 -10.22 3.16 3.23
C ILE A 94 -11.16 2.00 3.51
N PHE A 95 -10.66 0.95 4.16
CA PHE A 95 -11.47 -0.19 4.57
C PHE A 95 -12.60 0.22 5.51
N LYS A 96 -12.32 1.13 6.45
CA LYS A 96 -13.35 1.68 7.33
C LYS A 96 -14.46 2.38 6.54
N ARG A 97 -14.12 3.25 5.57
CA ARG A 97 -15.13 3.95 4.75
C ARG A 97 -16.00 2.98 3.96
N ILE A 98 -15.39 1.98 3.32
CA ILE A 98 -16.11 0.93 2.58
C ILE A 98 -17.04 0.16 3.54
N GLY A 99 -16.56 -0.13 4.75
CA GLY A 99 -17.31 -0.87 5.76
C GLY A 99 -18.55 -0.14 6.29
N ILE A 100 -18.45 1.17 6.48
CA ILE A 100 -19.56 2.02 6.92
C ILE A 100 -20.69 1.99 5.90
N ASP A 101 -20.38 2.14 4.61
CA ASP A 101 -21.38 2.19 3.53
C ASP A 101 -21.45 0.87 2.73
N LEU A 102 -21.17 -0.26 3.36
CA LEU A 102 -21.05 -1.53 2.65
C LEU A 102 -22.35 -1.90 1.92
N ASP A 103 -23.50 -1.57 2.51
CA ASP A 103 -24.80 -1.89 1.91
C ASP A 103 -25.04 -1.03 0.64
N ILE A 104 -24.56 0.22 0.65
CA ILE A 104 -24.63 1.11 -0.51
C ILE A 104 -23.69 0.61 -1.61
N ILE A 105 -22.43 0.30 -1.29
CA ILE A 105 -21.47 -0.13 -2.32
C ILE A 105 -21.91 -1.45 -2.96
N GLN A 106 -22.46 -2.38 -2.18
CA GLN A 106 -22.98 -3.65 -2.70
C GLN A 106 -24.20 -3.51 -3.60
N SER A 107 -24.96 -2.41 -3.48
CA SER A 107 -26.11 -2.12 -4.35
C SER A 107 -25.71 -1.59 -5.74
N ILE A 108 -24.45 -1.18 -5.93
CA ILE A 108 -23.95 -0.62 -7.19
C ILE A 108 -23.90 -1.71 -8.26
N THR A 109 -24.48 -1.43 -9.42
CA THR A 109 -24.50 -2.41 -10.53
C THR A 109 -23.07 -2.67 -11.03
N GLY A 110 -22.69 -3.94 -11.15
CA GLY A 110 -21.36 -4.34 -11.65
C GLY A 110 -20.24 -4.34 -10.59
N ILE A 111 -20.54 -4.01 -9.33
CA ILE A 111 -19.55 -3.94 -8.24
C ILE A 111 -18.77 -5.26 -8.06
N ASN A 112 -19.46 -6.40 -8.10
CA ASN A 112 -18.83 -7.70 -7.86
C ASN A 112 -17.75 -8.02 -8.90
N THR A 113 -17.96 -7.63 -10.16
CA THR A 113 -16.96 -7.78 -11.22
C THR A 113 -15.77 -6.88 -10.93
N ARG A 114 -16.01 -5.60 -10.58
CA ARG A 114 -14.92 -4.66 -10.27
C ARG A 114 -14.09 -5.11 -9.07
N VAL A 115 -14.72 -5.65 -8.03
CA VAL A 115 -14.02 -6.20 -6.86
C VAL A 115 -13.18 -7.42 -7.24
N ARG A 116 -13.67 -8.30 -8.12
CA ARG A 116 -12.86 -9.41 -8.64
C ARG A 116 -11.65 -8.89 -9.42
N ASP A 117 -11.83 -7.92 -10.30
CA ASP A 117 -10.72 -7.35 -11.08
C ASP A 117 -9.67 -6.68 -10.18
N LEU A 118 -10.10 -6.09 -9.04
CA LEU A 118 -9.22 -5.55 -8.00
C LEU A 118 -8.41 -6.65 -7.28
N LEU A 119 -9.04 -7.79 -6.97
CA LEU A 119 -8.44 -8.86 -6.16
C LEU A 119 -7.57 -9.84 -6.96
N PHE A 120 -7.89 -10.02 -8.24
CA PHE A 120 -7.18 -10.92 -9.17
C PHE A 120 -6.45 -10.07 -10.21
N PRO A 121 -5.27 -9.52 -9.86
CA PRO A 121 -4.61 -8.52 -10.68
C PRO A 121 -4.08 -9.15 -11.97
N ASN A 122 -4.79 -8.90 -13.07
CA ASN A 122 -4.21 -9.00 -14.41
C ASN A 122 -3.96 -7.63 -15.05
N LYS A 123 -4.52 -6.53 -14.51
CA LYS A 123 -4.43 -5.18 -15.13
C LYS A 123 -4.49 -3.97 -14.17
N ILE A 124 -5.05 -4.11 -12.95
CA ILE A 124 -5.40 -2.95 -12.11
C ILE A 124 -4.42 -2.80 -10.96
N ASN A 125 -3.89 -1.58 -10.78
CA ASN A 125 -3.17 -1.21 -9.56
C ASN A 125 -4.16 -1.12 -8.40
N ALA A 126 -3.87 -1.79 -7.28
CA ALA A 126 -4.73 -1.80 -6.08
C ALA A 126 -5.19 -0.40 -5.64
N ASP A 127 -4.30 0.59 -5.75
CA ASP A 127 -4.60 1.99 -5.44
C ASP A 127 -5.63 2.62 -6.38
N SER A 128 -5.56 2.32 -7.68
CA SER A 128 -6.51 2.84 -8.66
C SER A 128 -7.87 2.20 -8.47
N GLY A 129 -7.92 0.86 -8.34
CA GLY A 129 -9.18 0.15 -8.14
C GLY A 129 -9.88 0.56 -6.84
N LEU A 130 -9.15 0.70 -5.73
CA LEU A 130 -9.74 1.22 -4.48
C LEU A 130 -10.23 2.67 -4.61
N PHE A 131 -9.52 3.51 -5.38
CA PHE A 131 -9.95 4.88 -5.62
C PHE A 131 -11.26 4.94 -6.42
N GLU A 132 -11.39 4.13 -7.47
CA GLU A 132 -12.63 4.03 -8.24
C GLU A 132 -13.80 3.52 -7.40
N LEU A 133 -13.57 2.52 -6.54
CA LEU A 133 -14.59 2.04 -5.60
C LEU A 133 -15.08 3.17 -4.68
N LEU A 134 -14.15 3.95 -4.12
CA LEU A 134 -14.49 5.09 -3.27
C LEU A 134 -15.18 6.22 -4.04
N ALA A 135 -14.79 6.48 -5.28
CA ALA A 135 -15.43 7.47 -6.14
C ALA A 135 -16.86 7.04 -6.46
N ALA A 136 -17.07 5.82 -6.94
CA ALA A 136 -18.40 5.26 -7.19
C ALA A 136 -19.29 5.30 -5.93
N LEU A 137 -18.71 4.96 -4.78
CA LEU A 137 -19.41 5.05 -3.50
C LEU A 137 -19.83 6.48 -3.17
N LEU A 138 -18.98 7.49 -3.40
CA LEU A 138 -19.32 8.89 -3.18
C LEU A 138 -20.53 9.32 -4.02
N TRP A 139 -20.55 8.96 -5.30
CA TRP A 139 -21.68 9.23 -6.18
C TRP A 139 -22.96 8.54 -5.68
N ALA A 140 -22.87 7.24 -5.34
CA ALA A 140 -24.01 6.48 -4.83
C ALA A 140 -24.57 7.06 -3.52
N ARG A 141 -23.69 7.48 -2.60
CA ARG A 141 -24.09 8.14 -1.34
C ARG A 141 -24.80 9.47 -1.56
N ASN A 142 -24.50 10.16 -2.65
CA ASN A 142 -25.16 11.40 -3.03
C ASN A 142 -26.47 11.16 -3.82
N GLY A 143 -26.99 9.94 -3.82
CA GLY A 143 -28.28 9.59 -4.42
C GLY A 143 -28.22 9.22 -5.91
N TRP A 144 -27.04 9.14 -6.50
CA TRP A 144 -26.89 8.76 -7.91
C TRP A 144 -26.99 7.24 -8.07
N LYS A 145 -27.66 6.79 -9.14
CA LYS A 145 -27.63 5.38 -9.54
C LYS A 145 -26.34 5.11 -10.32
N VAL A 146 -25.41 4.38 -9.70
CA VAL A 146 -24.09 4.09 -10.25
C VAL A 146 -24.04 2.71 -10.87
N ASN A 147 -23.46 2.63 -12.07
CA ASN A 147 -23.23 1.38 -12.79
C ASN A 147 -21.79 1.33 -13.30
N PHE A 148 -21.00 0.35 -12.84
CA PHE A 148 -19.70 0.06 -13.42
C PHE A 148 -19.84 -0.46 -14.85
N ILE A 149 -18.98 0.03 -15.74
CA ILE A 149 -18.97 -0.35 -17.15
C ILE A 149 -17.89 -1.40 -17.34
N LYS A 150 -18.24 -2.48 -18.04
CA LYS A 150 -17.27 -3.52 -18.37
C LYS A 150 -16.24 -2.95 -19.35
N GLU A 151 -14.97 -3.09 -19.02
CA GLU A 151 -13.87 -2.70 -19.91
C GLU A 151 -13.96 -3.45 -21.25
N ASP A 152 -13.83 -2.70 -22.34
CA ASP A 152 -13.80 -3.21 -23.70
C ASP A 152 -12.38 -3.07 -24.26
N PRO A 153 -11.68 -4.16 -24.63
CA PRO A 153 -10.32 -4.06 -25.17
C PRO A 153 -10.23 -3.26 -26.48
N THR A 154 -11.34 -3.11 -27.20
CA THR A 154 -11.37 -2.53 -28.54
C THR A 154 -11.65 -1.03 -28.57
N ARG A 155 -12.17 -0.47 -27.47
CA ARG A 155 -12.55 0.94 -27.39
C ARG A 155 -12.35 1.50 -26.00
N LYS A 156 -12.10 2.80 -25.91
CA LYS A 156 -12.02 3.47 -24.61
C LYS A 156 -13.39 3.49 -23.94
N THR A 157 -13.49 2.90 -22.75
CA THR A 157 -14.68 2.90 -21.91
C THR A 157 -14.42 3.69 -20.62
N PRO A 158 -15.35 4.55 -20.18
CA PRO A 158 -15.26 5.17 -18.86
C PRO A 158 -15.43 4.11 -17.76
N ASP A 159 -14.96 4.41 -16.54
CA ASP A 159 -14.94 3.44 -15.44
C ASP A 159 -16.36 3.10 -14.94
N PHE A 160 -17.20 4.13 -14.77
CA PHE A 160 -18.60 3.97 -14.41
C PHE A 160 -19.46 5.11 -14.95
N LYS A 161 -20.77 4.88 -14.97
CA LYS A 161 -21.76 5.93 -15.21
C LYS A 161 -22.63 6.17 -13.98
N ALA A 162 -23.10 7.39 -13.84
CA ALA A 162 -23.99 7.82 -12.77
C ALA A 162 -25.22 8.49 -13.35
N ILE A 163 -26.40 8.12 -12.85
CA ILE A 163 -27.69 8.63 -13.34
C ILE A 163 -28.47 9.23 -12.15
N LEU A 164 -29.00 10.43 -12.32
CA LEU A 164 -29.91 11.07 -11.36
C LEU A 164 -30.99 11.83 -12.14
N LYS A 165 -32.25 11.38 -12.02
CA LYS A 165 -33.39 11.89 -12.80
C LYS A 165 -33.10 11.77 -14.31
N ASP A 166 -32.97 12.90 -15.00
CA ASP A 166 -32.72 12.98 -16.45
C ASP A 166 -31.25 13.27 -16.79
N GLU A 167 -30.37 13.38 -15.80
CA GLU A 167 -28.93 13.59 -16.00
C GLU A 167 -28.18 12.26 -15.99
N GLU A 168 -27.31 12.06 -16.99
CA GLU A 168 -26.37 10.95 -17.07
C GLU A 168 -24.94 11.48 -17.21
N TRP A 169 -24.05 10.97 -16.36
CA TRP A 169 -22.63 11.31 -16.38
C TRP A 169 -21.79 10.05 -16.61
N TYR A 170 -20.74 10.19 -17.40
CA TYR A 170 -19.71 9.17 -17.61
C TYR A 170 -18.44 9.61 -16.90
N ILE A 171 -18.00 8.82 -15.91
CA ILE A 171 -16.91 9.18 -15.01
C ILE A 171 -15.66 8.39 -15.38
N GLU A 172 -14.55 9.11 -15.55
CA GLU A 172 -13.21 8.56 -15.63
C GLU A 172 -12.42 8.95 -14.38
N CYS A 173 -11.92 7.96 -13.65
CA CYS A 173 -11.15 8.09 -12.44
C CYS A 173 -9.65 8.12 -12.77
N LYS A 174 -9.02 9.28 -12.58
CA LYS A 174 -7.57 9.41 -12.67
C LYS A 174 -6.97 9.69 -11.31
N ARG A 175 -6.31 8.69 -10.74
CA ARG A 175 -5.50 8.88 -9.53
C ARG A 175 -4.10 9.35 -9.93
N LEU A 176 -3.70 10.53 -9.46
CA LEU A 176 -2.32 10.99 -9.61
C LEU A 176 -1.40 10.06 -8.80
N ALA A 177 -0.43 9.46 -9.48
CA ALA A 177 0.62 8.72 -8.80
C ALA A 177 1.47 9.68 -7.97
N LYS A 178 1.83 9.27 -6.74
CA LYS A 178 2.65 10.08 -5.80
C LYS A 178 3.97 10.56 -6.39
N SER A 179 4.52 9.82 -7.35
CA SER A 179 5.75 10.15 -8.05
C SER A 179 5.62 9.72 -9.51
N LEU A 180 5.83 10.66 -10.44
CA LEU A 180 5.90 10.32 -11.87
C LEU A 180 7.07 9.35 -12.11
N GLN A 181 6.94 8.53 -13.15
CA GLN A 181 8.05 7.70 -13.65
C GLN A 181 9.32 8.52 -13.93
N TYR A 182 9.15 9.79 -14.29
CA TYR A 182 10.25 10.72 -14.41
C TYR A 182 10.97 10.95 -13.07
N SER A 183 10.23 11.30 -12.01
CA SER A 183 10.78 11.54 -10.67
C SER A 183 11.43 10.29 -10.06
N LEU A 184 10.92 9.09 -10.36
CA LEU A 184 11.57 7.83 -9.95
C LEU A 184 12.90 7.62 -10.68
N ARG A 185 12.94 7.83 -12.00
CA ARG A 185 14.17 7.76 -12.79
C ARG A 185 15.18 8.81 -12.37
N GLU A 186 14.74 10.02 -12.03
CA GLU A 186 15.61 11.04 -11.46
C GLU A 186 16.17 10.61 -10.11
N ARG A 187 15.33 10.09 -9.20
CA ARG A 187 15.79 9.57 -7.92
C ARG A 187 16.80 8.44 -8.09
N GLU A 188 16.58 7.51 -9.01
CA GLU A 188 17.54 6.44 -9.30
C GLU A 188 18.85 6.99 -9.86
N LYS A 189 18.79 7.93 -10.80
CA LYS A 189 19.99 8.63 -11.30
C LYS A 189 20.72 9.37 -10.18
N TRP A 190 19.99 10.07 -9.33
CA TRP A 190 20.54 10.72 -8.14
C TRP A 190 21.25 9.68 -7.27
N LEU A 191 20.55 8.63 -6.83
CA LEU A 191 21.15 7.58 -6.01
C LEU A 191 22.36 6.94 -6.69
N SER A 192 22.36 6.74 -8.01
CA SER A 192 23.50 6.19 -8.74
C SER A 192 24.69 7.15 -8.77
N MET A 193 24.46 8.47 -8.87
CA MET A 193 25.51 9.49 -8.77
C MET A 193 26.10 9.58 -7.36
N TRP A 194 25.27 9.40 -6.32
CA TRP A 194 25.71 9.46 -4.92
C TRP A 194 26.33 8.15 -4.41
N ARG A 195 26.04 6.99 -5.03
CA ARG A 195 26.56 5.67 -4.63
C ARG A 195 28.10 5.63 -4.48
N PRO A 196 28.91 6.16 -5.41
CA PRO A 196 30.36 6.21 -5.26
C PRO A 196 30.83 7.04 -4.04
N LEU A 197 30.06 8.04 -3.64
CA LEU A 197 30.35 8.93 -2.50
C LEU A 197 29.91 8.36 -1.15
N ALA A 198 29.07 7.33 -1.14
CA ALA A 198 28.64 6.67 0.10
C ALA A 198 29.72 5.76 0.71
N VAL A 199 30.73 5.34 -0.08
CA VAL A 199 31.81 4.45 0.36
C VAL A 199 32.86 5.17 1.22
N PRO A 200 33.32 6.41 0.93
CA PRO A 200 34.33 7.09 1.75
C PRO A 200 33.80 7.68 3.06
N CYS A 201 32.52 8.07 3.14
CA CYS A 201 31.98 8.76 4.34
C CYS A 201 31.71 7.85 5.54
N LEU A 202 31.71 6.52 5.36
CA LEU A 202 31.69 5.55 6.46
C LEU A 202 33.09 5.06 6.85
N PHE A 203 34.13 5.56 6.17
CA PHE A 203 35.53 5.35 6.53
C PHE A 203 35.93 6.45 7.52
N ASN A 204 35.85 6.15 8.80
CA ASN A 204 36.58 6.92 9.80
C ASN A 204 38.10 6.76 9.51
N PRO A 205 38.86 7.81 9.16
CA PRO A 205 40.30 7.68 8.93
C PRO A 205 41.12 7.53 10.22
N TRP A 206 40.49 7.63 11.40
CA TRP A 206 41.21 7.74 12.68
C TRP A 206 41.80 6.43 13.24
N SER A 207 41.80 5.31 12.51
CA SER A 207 42.43 4.07 12.99
C SER A 207 43.72 3.68 12.27
N ARG A 208 44.28 4.52 11.40
CA ARG A 208 45.58 4.27 10.76
C ARG A 208 46.39 5.56 10.61
N ASN A 209 46.96 6.04 11.71
CA ASN A 209 48.34 6.51 11.74
C ASN A 209 48.76 6.84 13.17
N LYS A 210 49.71 6.06 13.69
CA LYS A 210 50.59 6.46 14.78
C LYS A 210 51.43 7.65 14.30
N ILE A 211 51.01 8.89 14.52
CA ILE A 211 51.92 10.03 14.64
C ILE A 211 51.34 10.97 15.70
N LEU A 212 52.09 11.12 16.80
CA LEU A 212 51.89 12.13 17.84
C LEU A 212 51.83 13.54 17.21
N GLY A 213 50.80 14.31 17.53
CA GLY A 213 50.70 15.71 17.15
C GLY A 213 49.52 16.38 17.85
N TRP A 214 49.77 16.92 19.04
CA TRP A 214 48.84 17.79 19.75
C TRP A 214 48.65 19.10 18.97
N VAL A 215 47.41 19.51 18.70
CA VAL A 215 47.11 20.86 18.21
C VAL A 215 46.35 21.62 19.30
N HIS A 216 47.07 22.58 19.89
CA HIS A 216 46.55 23.59 20.82
C HIS A 216 45.66 24.59 20.06
N TYR A 217 44.49 24.90 20.61
CA TYR A 217 43.69 26.07 20.19
C TYR A 217 44.12 27.28 21.02
N LEU A 218 44.75 28.27 20.39
CA LEU A 218 44.94 29.61 20.97
C LEU A 218 43.87 30.54 20.42
N LYS A 219 42.97 30.99 21.30
CA LYS A 219 42.03 32.10 21.03
C LYS A 219 42.72 33.38 21.51
N LYS A 220 43.08 34.27 20.58
CA LYS A 220 43.55 35.62 20.93
C LYS A 220 42.31 36.45 21.31
N LEU A 221 42.25 36.92 22.54
CA LEU A 221 41.38 38.03 22.94
C LEU A 221 42.14 39.32 22.57
N GLU A 222 41.51 40.19 21.79
CA GLU A 222 41.98 41.56 21.55
C GLU A 222 41.50 42.45 22.69
N GLU A 223 42.36 43.39 23.09
CA GLU A 223 42.09 44.52 23.99
C GLU A 223 41.23 45.59 23.30
#